data_AF-Q6YQQ9-F1
#
_entry.id   AF-Q6YQQ9-F1
#
_cell.length_a   1.000
_cell.length_b   1.000
_cell.length_c   1.000
_cell.angle_alpha   90.00
_cell.angle_beta   90.00
_cell.angle_gamma   90.00
#
_symmetry.space_group_name_H-M   'P 1'
#
loop_
_entity.id
_entity.type
_entity.pdbx_description
1 polymer ?
#
loop_
_entity_poly.entity_id
_entity_poly.type
_entity_poly.pdbx_seq_one_letter_code
_entity_poly.pdbx_strand_id
1 'polypeptide(L)'
;MSSFRIGNKHYKIIPFLITTGTLLFFVFWIGGISYKYHLETEERRKLQEVDIKAKARELNDLIYNENKKLKKENEYMKDTPYEFIRDNGEKEYYNLFTHKLVKKIDKDDTIWEYDKNNGLLLKKTDRYNNVEEYGSHGKLIKKTLSDGVWMEYNPINSKLMKRKNIDGSIEEFDDNEEKFKEIDKNGKVKFFKTKLYQNISDFKKLNLTIEQLKDIGFTFQQLKDAGYTAKELKDAGYTAKELKDAGFSLQELKASGYTLEQLISVGYTEKEIVYRSDGITIGYIKILDSKTKKEIKRTNYYEDGKTIYYITEYNHEGKLIKKTFYRPDGITIASIREFNSEEKLIKKTFYNLDGITIASIEKFNSEEKLIKRTNYYEDGKTIYYITEYNLKGGIKKETYFNPDGTVKEEITY
;
A
#
# COMPACT_ATOMS: atom_id res chain seq x y z
N MET A 1 56.96 -68.02 102.67
CA MET A 1 56.91 -67.02 101.59
C MET A 1 55.66 -67.27 100.78
N SER A 2 54.75 -66.30 100.76
CA SER A 2 53.41 -66.42 100.20
C SER A 2 53.47 -66.61 98.67
N SER A 3 52.93 -67.74 98.22
CA SER A 3 52.77 -68.12 96.81
C SER A 3 51.32 -68.52 96.60
N PHE A 4 50.83 -68.37 95.38
CA PHE A 4 49.45 -68.72 95.05
C PHE A 4 49.39 -69.47 93.73
N ARG A 5 48.31 -70.22 93.52
CA ARG A 5 48.17 -71.14 92.39
C ARG A 5 47.11 -70.59 91.45
N ILE A 6 47.46 -70.37 90.19
CA ILE A 6 46.50 -70.14 89.12
C ILE A 6 46.63 -71.34 88.18
N GLY A 7 45.55 -72.12 88.07
CA GLY A 7 45.57 -73.41 87.40
C GLY A 7 46.62 -74.35 88.00
N ASN A 8 47.42 -75.02 87.16
CA ASN A 8 48.44 -75.97 87.60
C ASN A 8 49.82 -75.33 87.88
N LYS A 9 49.99 -74.01 87.76
CA LYS A 9 51.26 -73.32 87.97
C LYS A 9 51.29 -72.57 89.30
N HIS A 10 52.40 -72.68 90.03
CA HIS A 10 52.65 -71.95 91.27
C HIS A 10 53.41 -70.67 90.96
N TYR A 11 52.83 -69.53 91.33
CA TYR A 11 53.45 -68.23 91.15
C TYR A 11 53.91 -67.68 92.50
N LYS A 12 55.15 -67.17 92.54
CA LYS A 12 55.61 -66.35 93.67
C LYS A 12 54.95 -64.97 93.52
N ILE A 13 54.33 -64.48 94.60
CA ILE A 13 53.49 -63.27 94.58
C ILE A 13 54.26 -62.05 94.08
N ILE A 14 55.51 -61.85 94.55
CA ILE A 14 56.31 -60.66 94.24
C ILE A 14 56.69 -60.60 92.74
N PRO A 15 57.31 -61.62 92.12
CA PRO A 15 57.59 -61.61 90.69
C PRO A 15 56.34 -61.43 89.82
N PHE A 16 55.23 -62.08 90.20
CA PHE A 16 53.97 -61.97 89.48
C PHE A 16 53.44 -60.53 89.52
N LEU A 17 53.36 -59.90 90.69
CA LEU A 17 52.95 -58.50 90.83
C LEU A 17 53.82 -57.54 90.02
N ILE A 18 55.15 -57.73 90.04
CA ILE A 18 56.07 -56.90 89.26
C ILE A 18 55.79 -57.06 87.76
N THR A 19 55.68 -58.30 87.25
CA THR A 19 55.39 -58.54 85.82
C THR A 19 54.02 -58.04 85.40
N THR A 20 53.02 -58.15 86.27
CA THR A 20 51.65 -57.68 85.96
C THR A 20 51.59 -56.15 86.00
N GLY A 21 52.29 -55.53 86.97
CA GLY A 21 52.40 -54.08 87.11
C GLY A 21 53.17 -53.44 85.95
N THR A 22 54.27 -54.03 85.49
CA THR A 22 54.98 -53.54 84.30
C THR A 22 54.14 -53.71 83.03
N LEU A 23 53.44 -54.84 82.88
CA LEU A 23 52.55 -55.04 81.75
C LEU A 23 51.40 -54.00 81.74
N LEU A 24 50.78 -53.74 82.90
CA LEU A 24 49.77 -52.71 83.06
C LEU A 24 50.33 -51.31 82.75
N PHE A 25 51.53 -50.99 83.24
CA PHE A 25 52.19 -49.72 82.94
C PHE A 25 52.40 -49.53 81.44
N PHE A 26 52.89 -50.54 80.72
CA PHE A 26 53.03 -50.48 79.26
C PHE A 26 51.69 -50.37 78.54
N VAL A 27 50.64 -51.05 79.01
CA VAL A 27 49.28 -50.91 78.43
C VAL A 27 48.76 -49.48 78.60
N PHE A 28 48.88 -48.88 79.77
CA PHE A 28 48.45 -47.50 79.99
C PHE A 28 49.34 -46.50 79.24
N TRP A 29 50.65 -46.73 79.16
CA TRP A 29 51.57 -45.85 78.46
C TRP A 29 51.36 -45.88 76.94
N ILE A 30 51.25 -47.07 76.34
CA ILE A 30 50.95 -47.26 74.92
C ILE A 30 49.53 -46.76 74.61
N GLY A 31 48.57 -47.00 75.50
CA GLY A 31 47.21 -46.47 75.39
C GLY A 31 47.17 -44.94 75.39
N GLY A 32 47.95 -44.29 76.27
CA GLY A 32 48.08 -42.83 76.32
C GLY A 32 48.71 -42.25 75.05
N ILE A 33 49.78 -42.87 74.53
CA ILE A 33 50.42 -42.45 73.27
C ILE A 33 49.45 -42.63 72.09
N SER A 34 48.75 -43.76 72.03
CA SER A 34 47.77 -44.06 70.97
C SER A 34 46.59 -43.09 71.00
N TYR A 35 46.11 -42.73 72.20
CA TYR A 35 45.05 -41.74 72.37
C TYR A 35 45.48 -40.35 71.89
N LYS A 36 46.70 -39.91 72.26
CA LYS A 36 47.25 -38.64 71.78
C LYS A 36 47.40 -38.63 70.25
N TYR A 37 47.90 -39.72 69.67
CA TYR A 37 48.02 -39.87 68.22
C TYR A 37 46.65 -39.86 67.52
N HIS A 38 45.64 -40.52 68.11
CA HIS A 38 44.28 -40.51 67.59
C HIS A 38 43.66 -39.10 67.60
N LEU A 39 43.85 -38.34 68.68
CA LEU A 39 43.42 -36.94 68.77
C LEU A 39 44.08 -36.06 67.70
N GLU A 40 45.40 -36.13 67.55
CA GLU A 40 46.10 -35.38 66.50
C GLU A 40 45.66 -35.80 65.09
N THR A 41 45.36 -37.08 64.88
CA THR A 41 44.86 -37.59 63.60
C THR A 41 43.43 -37.10 63.32
N GLU A 42 42.56 -37.09 64.32
CA GLU A 42 41.21 -36.50 64.26
C GLU A 42 41.26 -35.00 63.93
N GLU A 43 42.17 -34.24 64.55
CA GLU A 43 42.37 -32.81 64.24
C GLU A 43 42.87 -32.60 62.80
N ARG A 44 43.84 -33.40 62.33
CA ARG A 44 44.30 -33.36 60.93
C ARG A 44 43.20 -33.76 59.95
N ARG A 45 42.36 -34.74 60.31
CA ARG A 45 41.22 -35.17 59.48
C ARG A 45 40.20 -34.05 59.35
N LYS A 46 39.87 -33.36 60.45
CA LYS A 46 39.01 -32.16 60.44
C LYS A 46 39.60 -31.04 59.58
N LEU A 47 40.92 -30.85 59.57
CA LEU A 47 41.59 -29.87 58.71
C LEU A 47 41.63 -30.27 57.23
N GLN A 48 41.75 -31.57 56.90
CA GLN A 48 41.68 -32.10 55.54
C GLN A 48 40.25 -32.15 54.97
N GLU A 49 39.23 -32.32 55.83
CA GLU A 49 37.81 -32.32 55.46
C GLU A 49 37.29 -30.91 55.11
N VAL A 50 38.03 -29.84 55.47
CA VAL A 50 37.68 -28.47 55.09
C VAL A 50 38.18 -28.19 53.66
N ASP A 51 37.27 -28.18 52.69
CA ASP A 51 37.56 -27.70 51.34
C ASP A 51 37.78 -26.17 51.37
N ILE A 52 39.05 -25.78 51.51
CA ILE A 52 39.49 -24.38 51.52
C ILE A 52 39.01 -23.64 50.25
N LYS A 53 38.95 -24.34 49.10
CA LYS A 53 38.51 -23.75 47.83
C LYS A 53 37.00 -23.54 47.80
N ALA A 54 36.22 -24.38 48.49
CA ALA A 54 34.78 -24.15 48.67
C ALA A 54 34.53 -22.96 49.61
N LYS A 55 35.21 -22.88 50.76
CA LYS A 55 35.10 -21.73 51.67
C LYS A 55 35.55 -20.41 51.03
N ALA A 56 36.61 -20.45 50.22
CA ALA A 56 37.07 -19.27 49.48
C ALA A 56 36.05 -18.82 48.41
N ARG A 57 35.36 -19.75 47.76
CA ARG A 57 34.24 -19.44 46.83
C ARG A 57 33.08 -18.80 47.57
N GLU A 58 32.66 -19.39 48.69
CA GLU A 58 31.58 -18.86 49.52
C GLU A 58 31.89 -17.44 50.02
N LEU A 59 33.11 -17.18 50.49
CA LEU A 59 33.54 -15.84 50.91
C LEU A 59 33.55 -14.85 49.74
N ASN A 60 34.04 -15.25 48.56
CA ASN A 60 34.01 -14.40 47.38
C ASN A 60 32.59 -14.06 46.93
N ASP A 61 31.65 -15.01 47.00
CA ASP A 61 30.24 -14.78 46.68
C ASP A 61 29.61 -13.80 47.67
N LEU A 62 29.93 -13.90 48.97
CA LEU A 62 29.49 -12.92 49.99
C LEU A 62 30.02 -11.52 49.68
N ILE A 63 31.33 -11.38 49.44
CA ILE A 63 31.97 -10.09 49.09
C ILE A 63 31.37 -9.51 47.81
N TYR A 64 31.12 -10.34 46.80
CA TYR A 64 30.50 -9.91 45.55
C TYR A 64 29.08 -9.36 45.78
N ASN A 65 28.27 -10.05 46.59
CA ASN A 65 26.93 -9.62 46.93
C ASN A 65 26.93 -8.32 47.75
N GLU A 66 27.87 -8.16 48.68
CA GLU A 66 28.02 -6.94 49.48
C GLU A 66 28.48 -5.76 48.62
N ASN A 67 29.45 -5.95 47.72
CA ASN A 67 29.84 -4.93 46.75
C ASN A 67 28.68 -4.53 45.84
N LYS A 68 27.85 -5.48 45.43
CA LYS A 68 26.63 -5.20 44.66
C LYS A 68 25.63 -4.36 45.47
N LYS A 69 25.51 -4.60 46.78
CA LYS A 69 24.67 -3.81 47.69
C LYS A 69 25.22 -2.40 47.87
N LEU A 70 26.51 -2.25 48.20
CA LEU A 70 27.19 -0.96 48.36
C LEU A 70 27.16 -0.13 47.08
N LYS A 71 27.28 -0.76 45.91
CA LYS A 71 27.14 -0.06 44.62
C LYS A 71 25.73 0.53 44.47
N LYS A 72 24.68 -0.22 44.82
CA LYS A 72 23.30 0.29 44.81
C LYS A 72 23.11 1.43 45.82
N GLU A 73 23.68 1.31 47.02
CA GLU A 73 23.61 2.37 48.03
C GLU A 73 24.32 3.64 47.57
N ASN A 74 25.50 3.53 46.97
CA ASN A 74 26.21 4.65 46.37
C ASN A 74 25.44 5.30 45.21
N GLU A 75 24.81 4.51 44.34
CA GLU A 75 23.95 5.01 43.27
C GLU A 75 22.72 5.75 43.84
N TYR A 76 22.09 5.19 44.88
CA TYR A 76 20.98 5.84 45.58
C TYR A 76 21.41 7.17 46.20
N MET A 77 22.52 7.20 46.94
CA MET A 77 23.05 8.43 47.56
C MET A 77 23.37 9.50 46.52
N LYS A 78 23.93 9.12 45.36
CA LYS A 78 24.19 10.05 44.25
C LYS A 78 22.94 10.69 43.69
N ASP A 79 21.78 10.07 43.89
CA ASP A 79 20.50 10.53 43.36
C ASP A 79 19.62 11.20 44.42
N THR A 80 19.91 11.02 45.72
CA THR A 80 19.17 11.66 46.81
C THR A 80 19.36 13.18 46.79
N PRO A 81 18.27 13.95 46.60
CA PRO A 81 18.35 15.40 46.68
C PRO A 81 18.13 15.92 48.11
N TYR A 82 18.63 17.12 48.40
CA TYR A 82 18.29 17.86 49.61
C TYR A 82 17.25 18.95 49.31
N GLU A 83 16.35 19.20 50.25
CA GLU A 83 15.28 20.20 50.14
C GLU A 83 15.76 21.56 50.65
N PHE A 84 15.37 22.62 49.94
CA PHE A 84 15.59 24.01 50.28
C PHE A 84 14.27 24.77 50.15
N ILE A 85 13.80 25.38 51.24
CA ILE A 85 12.57 26.15 51.27
C ILE A 85 12.94 27.64 51.18
N ARG A 86 12.50 28.31 50.14
CA ARG A 86 12.71 29.75 49.91
C ARG A 86 11.81 30.57 50.84
N ASP A 87 12.16 31.84 51.11
CA ASP A 87 11.34 32.75 51.92
C ASP A 87 9.93 32.98 51.35
N ASN A 88 9.80 32.84 50.03
CA ASN A 88 8.52 32.91 49.36
C ASN A 88 7.71 31.60 49.48
N GLY A 89 8.20 30.55 50.15
CA GLY A 89 7.51 29.27 50.31
C GLY A 89 7.68 28.28 49.15
N GLU A 90 8.43 28.63 48.09
CA GLU A 90 8.79 27.68 47.04
C GLU A 90 9.76 26.62 47.59
N LYS A 91 9.59 25.36 47.17
CA LYS A 91 10.48 24.26 47.53
C LYS A 91 11.39 23.92 46.37
N GLU A 92 12.69 23.90 46.60
CA GLU A 92 13.71 23.51 45.63
C GLU A 92 14.46 22.28 46.14
N TYR A 93 14.74 21.34 45.26
CA TYR A 93 15.45 20.12 45.55
C TYR A 93 16.72 20.08 44.71
N TYR A 94 17.86 19.93 45.36
CA TYR A 94 19.17 19.98 44.71
C TYR A 94 19.89 18.64 44.85
N ASN A 95 20.55 18.19 43.79
CA ASN A 95 21.40 17.01 43.87
C ASN A 95 22.60 17.27 44.80
N LEU A 96 22.90 16.30 45.68
CA LEU A 96 23.95 16.45 46.68
C LEU A 96 25.35 16.61 46.09
N PHE A 97 25.62 15.98 44.95
CA PHE A 97 26.96 15.90 44.34
C PHE A 97 27.16 16.91 43.21
N THR A 98 26.16 17.11 42.35
CA THR A 98 26.27 18.05 41.23
C THR A 98 25.87 19.47 41.62
N HIS A 99 25.22 19.65 42.78
CA HIS A 99 24.61 20.90 43.23
C HIS A 99 23.61 21.52 42.24
N LYS A 100 23.13 20.74 41.27
CA LYS A 100 22.13 21.17 40.30
C LYS A 100 20.72 21.01 40.87
N LEU A 101 19.85 21.94 40.53
CA LEU A 101 18.42 21.84 40.79
C LEU A 101 17.87 20.62 40.05
N VAL A 102 17.16 19.74 40.76
CA VAL A 102 16.52 18.52 40.19
C VAL A 102 15.01 18.57 40.29
N LYS A 103 14.45 19.32 41.23
CA LYS A 103 13.01 19.55 41.33
C LYS A 103 12.71 20.91 41.93
N LYS A 104 11.68 21.61 41.44
CA LYS A 104 11.12 22.82 42.04
C LYS A 104 9.62 22.64 42.20
N ILE A 105 9.05 23.12 43.30
CA ILE A 105 7.61 23.22 43.53
C ILE A 105 7.30 24.67 43.90
N ASP A 106 6.45 25.34 43.13
CA ASP A 106 6.03 26.71 43.43
C ASP A 106 4.82 26.77 44.39
N LYS A 107 4.32 27.99 44.62
CA LYS A 107 3.13 28.24 45.46
C LYS A 107 1.84 27.69 44.87
N ASP A 108 1.79 27.51 43.56
CA ASP A 108 0.62 26.98 42.85
C ASP A 108 0.67 25.45 42.76
N ASP A 109 1.58 24.79 43.49
CA ASP A 109 1.86 23.36 43.42
C ASP A 109 2.28 22.88 42.02
N THR A 110 2.79 23.81 41.18
CA THR A 110 3.42 23.45 39.91
C THR A 110 4.77 22.82 40.22
N ILE A 111 5.02 21.64 39.65
CA ILE A 111 6.23 20.86 39.84
C ILE A 111 7.07 20.95 38.58
N TRP A 112 8.35 21.31 38.70
CA TRP A 112 9.35 21.19 37.64
C TRP A 112 10.36 20.13 38.05
N GLU A 113 10.74 19.26 37.13
CA GLU A 113 11.75 18.21 37.31
C GLU A 113 12.85 18.42 36.26
N TYR A 114 14.10 18.40 36.71
CA TYR A 114 15.27 18.75 35.90
C TYR A 114 16.29 17.60 35.88
N ASP A 115 17.07 17.52 34.81
CA ASP A 115 18.14 16.56 34.67
C ASP A 115 19.28 16.87 35.66
N LYS A 116 19.65 15.87 36.46
CA LYS A 116 20.66 15.99 37.51
C LYS A 116 22.07 16.33 37.00
N ASN A 117 22.39 16.02 35.74
CA ASN A 117 23.71 16.19 35.17
C ASN A 117 23.85 17.49 34.38
N ASN A 118 22.87 17.81 33.51
CA ASN A 118 22.93 18.98 32.64
C ASN A 118 22.06 20.15 33.13
N GLY A 119 21.04 19.91 33.96
CA GLY A 119 20.15 20.94 34.51
C GLY A 119 19.01 21.36 33.57
N LEU A 120 18.81 20.66 32.45
CA LEU A 120 17.70 20.92 31.55
C LEU A 120 16.39 20.48 32.18
N LEU A 121 15.32 21.23 31.90
CA LEU A 121 13.97 20.84 32.29
C LEU A 121 13.62 19.54 31.58
N LEU A 122 13.12 18.55 32.33
CA LEU A 122 12.68 17.26 31.84
C LEU A 122 11.15 17.15 31.87
N LYS A 123 10.53 17.67 32.93
CA LYS A 123 9.08 17.56 33.11
C LYS A 123 8.55 18.73 33.91
N LYS A 124 7.35 19.19 33.57
CA LYS A 124 6.57 20.18 34.31
C LYS A 124 5.17 19.63 34.53
N THR A 125 4.67 19.64 35.75
CA THR A 125 3.29 19.25 36.09
C THR A 125 2.62 20.45 36.73
N ASP A 126 1.54 20.95 36.15
CA ASP A 126 0.78 22.07 36.73
C ASP A 126 -0.22 21.60 37.79
N ARG A 127 -0.86 22.57 38.46
CA ARG A 127 -1.89 22.33 39.49
C ARG A 127 -3.11 21.53 39.03
N TYR A 128 -3.33 21.44 37.72
CA TYR A 128 -4.44 20.69 37.14
C TYR A 128 -4.01 19.28 36.72
N ASN A 129 -2.77 18.87 37.03
CA ASN A 129 -2.14 17.64 36.58
C ASN A 129 -1.89 17.58 35.07
N ASN A 130 -1.81 18.71 34.38
CA ASN A 130 -1.28 18.72 33.01
C ASN A 130 0.23 18.57 33.07
N VAL A 131 0.76 17.64 32.28
CA VAL A 131 2.18 17.28 32.25
C VAL A 131 2.79 17.73 30.92
N GLU A 132 3.88 18.48 30.97
CA GLU A 132 4.73 18.81 29.84
C GLU A 132 6.06 18.08 30.00
N GLU A 133 6.48 17.32 29.00
CA GLU A 133 7.72 16.56 28.96
C GLU A 133 8.67 17.16 27.93
N TYR A 134 9.94 17.23 28.28
CA TYR A 134 10.98 17.92 27.53
C TYR A 134 12.11 16.93 27.19
N GLY A 135 12.56 16.95 25.93
CA GLY A 135 13.63 16.08 25.47
C GLY A 135 15.01 16.51 25.99
N SER A 136 16.03 15.71 25.72
CA SER A 136 17.44 16.00 26.06
C SER A 136 17.99 17.31 25.48
N HIS A 137 17.29 17.90 24.51
CA HIS A 137 17.62 19.18 23.87
C HIS A 137 16.92 20.38 24.57
N GLY A 138 16.18 20.14 25.65
CA GLY A 138 15.42 21.16 26.39
C GLY A 138 14.16 21.65 25.67
N LYS A 139 13.71 20.97 24.62
CA LYS A 139 12.50 21.30 23.84
C LYS A 139 11.33 20.44 24.27
N LEU A 140 10.13 21.02 24.26
CA LEU A 140 8.88 20.30 24.53
C LEU A 140 8.73 19.16 23.51
N ILE A 141 8.53 17.94 24.00
CA ILE A 141 8.31 16.75 23.15
C ILE A 141 6.91 16.17 23.36
N LYS A 142 6.30 16.38 24.52
CA LYS A 142 4.97 15.86 24.82
C LYS A 142 4.23 16.73 25.83
N LYS A 143 2.93 16.86 25.65
CA LYS A 143 2.02 17.49 26.61
C LYS A 143 0.83 16.57 26.84
N THR A 144 0.58 16.19 28.08
CA THR A 144 -0.55 15.37 28.50
C THR A 144 -1.47 16.22 29.36
N LEU A 145 -2.74 16.32 28.99
CA LEU A 145 -3.75 17.04 29.75
C LEU A 145 -4.39 16.12 30.79
N SER A 146 -5.02 16.73 31.79
CA SER A 146 -5.68 16.02 32.90
C SER A 146 -6.83 15.09 32.47
N ASP A 147 -7.43 15.36 31.31
CA ASP A 147 -8.52 14.57 30.72
C ASP A 147 -8.01 13.37 29.89
N GLY A 148 -6.69 13.17 29.82
CA GLY A 148 -6.05 12.07 29.10
C GLY A 148 -5.74 12.37 27.63
N VAL A 149 -6.10 13.56 27.13
CA VAL A 149 -5.62 14.06 25.82
C VAL A 149 -4.12 14.26 25.90
N TRP A 150 -3.38 13.84 24.87
CA TRP A 150 -1.95 14.16 24.79
C TRP A 150 -1.56 14.60 23.39
N MET A 151 -0.49 15.38 23.31
CA MET A 151 0.09 15.96 22.12
C MET A 151 1.59 15.67 22.11
N GLU A 152 2.13 15.25 20.97
CA GLU A 152 3.57 15.07 20.75
C GLU A 152 4.07 16.11 19.75
N TYR A 153 5.28 16.62 19.99
CA TYR A 153 5.86 17.73 19.24
C TYR A 153 7.20 17.33 18.65
N ASN A 154 7.50 17.88 17.48
CA ASN A 154 8.78 17.69 16.83
C ASN A 154 9.88 18.43 17.61
N PRO A 155 10.93 17.74 18.09
CA PRO A 155 11.96 18.36 18.92
C PRO A 155 12.80 19.42 18.18
N ILE A 156 12.77 19.43 16.84
CA ILE A 156 13.57 20.35 16.01
C ILE A 156 12.81 21.65 15.75
N ASN A 157 11.55 21.58 15.32
CA ASN A 157 10.77 22.75 14.89
C ASN A 157 9.60 23.11 15.84
N SER A 158 9.41 22.34 16.92
CA SER A 158 8.36 22.53 17.94
C SER A 158 6.92 22.44 17.42
N LYS A 159 6.70 21.94 16.19
CA LYS A 159 5.38 21.76 15.61
C LYS A 159 4.70 20.51 16.15
N LEU A 160 3.37 20.55 16.23
CA LEU A 160 2.54 19.42 16.61
C LEU A 160 2.72 18.27 15.59
N MET A 161 3.01 17.07 16.06
CA MET A 161 3.16 15.87 15.24
C MET A 161 2.01 14.89 15.43
N LYS A 162 1.57 14.69 16.68
CA LYS A 162 0.51 13.73 17.00
C LYS A 162 -0.37 14.24 18.12
N ARG A 163 -1.64 13.85 18.11
CA ARG A 163 -2.59 14.10 19.18
C ARG A 163 -3.45 12.87 19.43
N LYS A 164 -3.60 12.48 20.70
CA LYS A 164 -4.68 11.56 21.12
C LYS A 164 -5.83 12.37 21.69
N ASN A 165 -7.00 12.20 21.12
CA ASN A 165 -8.23 12.86 21.57
C ASN A 165 -8.88 12.10 22.72
N ILE A 166 -9.82 12.76 23.38
CA ILE A 166 -10.55 12.23 24.54
C ILE A 166 -11.36 10.96 24.21
N ASP A 167 -11.81 10.83 22.97
CA ASP A 167 -12.54 9.67 22.46
C ASP A 167 -11.64 8.46 22.12
N GLY A 168 -10.33 8.62 22.29
CA GLY A 168 -9.31 7.62 22.00
C GLY A 168 -8.78 7.65 20.56
N SER A 169 -9.33 8.48 19.67
CA SER A 169 -8.78 8.66 18.32
C SER A 169 -7.39 9.30 18.35
N ILE A 170 -6.56 8.96 17.36
CA ILE A 170 -5.21 9.49 17.20
C ILE A 170 -5.12 10.23 15.88
N GLU A 171 -4.63 11.46 15.90
CA GLU A 171 -4.38 12.28 14.72
C GLU A 171 -2.87 12.49 14.56
N GLU A 172 -2.39 12.45 13.31
CA GLU A 172 -1.02 12.81 12.94
C GLU A 172 -1.04 14.02 11.99
N PHE A 173 -0.08 14.92 12.21
CA PHE A 173 0.04 16.22 11.55
C PHE A 173 1.34 16.30 10.76
N ASP A 174 1.30 17.02 9.65
CA ASP A 174 2.46 17.24 8.81
C ASP A 174 3.31 18.41 9.32
N ASP A 175 4.42 18.72 8.65
CA ASP A 175 5.28 19.84 9.03
C ASP A 175 4.62 21.22 8.89
N ASN A 176 3.39 21.33 8.38
CA ASN A 176 2.58 22.55 8.40
C ASN A 176 1.47 22.54 9.46
N GLU A 177 1.49 21.55 10.36
CA GLU A 177 0.46 21.31 11.37
C GLU A 177 -0.92 21.04 10.76
N GLU A 178 -0.96 20.59 9.51
CA GLU A 178 -2.18 20.14 8.85
C GLU A 178 -2.36 18.64 9.12
N LYS A 179 -3.56 18.24 9.58
CA LYS A 179 -3.88 16.83 9.84
C LYS A 179 -3.85 16.05 8.52
N PHE A 180 -2.95 15.07 8.40
CA PHE A 180 -2.84 14.22 7.21
C PHE A 180 -3.27 12.77 7.46
N LYS A 181 -3.41 12.35 8.73
CA LYS A 181 -3.82 11.01 9.10
C LYS A 181 -4.62 11.01 10.41
N GLU A 182 -5.61 10.13 10.50
CA GLU A 182 -6.42 9.89 11.67
C GLU A 182 -6.64 8.38 11.85
N ILE A 183 -6.60 7.92 13.08
CA ILE A 183 -6.93 6.56 13.50
C ILE A 183 -8.10 6.70 14.46
N ASP A 184 -9.27 6.19 14.08
CA ASP A 184 -10.44 6.26 14.94
C ASP A 184 -10.30 5.32 16.16
N LYS A 185 -11.25 5.39 17.09
CA LYS A 185 -11.28 4.55 18.31
C LYS A 185 -11.32 3.04 18.03
N ASN A 186 -11.70 2.63 16.81
CA ASN A 186 -11.76 1.23 16.38
C ASN A 186 -10.51 0.80 15.60
N GLY A 187 -9.52 1.69 15.44
CA GLY A 187 -8.31 1.44 14.67
C GLY A 187 -8.45 1.68 13.16
N LYS A 188 -9.57 2.21 12.67
CA LYS A 188 -9.74 2.53 11.25
C LYS A 188 -8.89 3.75 10.91
N VAL A 189 -8.03 3.60 9.91
CA VAL A 189 -7.12 4.65 9.45
C VAL A 189 -7.74 5.42 8.29
N LYS A 190 -7.72 6.75 8.38
CA LYS A 190 -8.10 7.68 7.31
C LYS A 190 -6.96 8.66 7.04
N PHE A 191 -6.77 9.01 5.78
CA PHE A 191 -5.77 9.97 5.34
C PHE A 191 -6.42 11.18 4.70
N PHE A 192 -5.75 12.33 4.75
CA PHE A 192 -6.26 13.61 4.28
C PHE A 192 -5.21 14.33 3.45
N LYS A 193 -5.66 15.07 2.43
CA LYS A 193 -4.77 15.93 1.64
C LYS A 193 -4.39 17.17 2.44
N THR A 194 -3.13 17.56 2.37
CA THR A 194 -2.55 18.76 3.00
C THR A 194 -1.61 19.44 2.03
N LYS A 195 -1.06 20.61 2.33
CA LYS A 195 -0.10 21.29 1.44
C LYS A 195 1.12 20.43 1.09
N LEU A 196 1.54 19.52 1.97
CA LEU A 196 2.64 18.59 1.73
C LEU A 196 2.19 17.29 1.07
N TYR A 197 0.91 16.94 1.20
CA TYR A 197 0.32 15.71 0.69
C TYR A 197 -0.83 16.01 -0.29
N GLN A 198 -0.50 16.38 -1.53
CA GLN A 198 -1.49 16.80 -2.53
C GLN A 198 -1.72 15.74 -3.62
N ASN A 199 -0.66 15.08 -4.05
CA ASN A 199 -0.68 14.13 -5.16
C ASN A 199 -0.23 12.74 -4.70
N ILE A 200 -0.48 11.72 -5.53
CA ILE A 200 -0.17 10.32 -5.18
C ILE A 200 1.31 10.11 -4.87
N SER A 201 2.22 10.85 -5.51
CA SER A 201 3.66 10.74 -5.27
C SER A 201 4.05 11.17 -3.85
N ASP A 202 3.36 12.16 -3.28
CA ASP A 202 3.58 12.59 -1.89
C ASP A 202 3.22 11.47 -0.92
N PHE A 203 2.15 10.74 -1.22
CA PHE A 203 1.63 9.63 -0.44
C PHE A 203 2.41 8.31 -0.65
N LYS A 204 3.23 8.17 -1.72
CA LYS A 204 4.00 6.93 -2.00
C LYS A 204 4.92 6.54 -0.84
N LYS A 205 5.48 7.50 -0.10
CA LYS A 205 6.35 7.24 1.06
C LYS A 205 5.64 6.55 2.23
N LEU A 206 4.30 6.58 2.25
CA LEU A 206 3.47 6.01 3.31
C LEU A 206 3.03 4.56 3.03
N ASN A 207 3.42 3.98 1.89
CA ASN A 207 3.09 2.59 1.49
C ASN A 207 1.58 2.26 1.58
N LEU A 208 0.75 3.20 1.13
CA LEU A 208 -0.71 3.07 1.17
C LEU A 208 -1.23 2.03 0.18
N THR A 209 -2.36 1.41 0.53
CA THR A 209 -3.11 0.57 -0.42
C THR A 209 -3.88 1.45 -1.41
N ILE A 210 -4.25 0.86 -2.55
CA ILE A 210 -5.07 1.54 -3.57
C ILE A 210 -6.44 1.95 -3.00
N GLU A 211 -7.01 1.14 -2.10
CA GLU A 211 -8.25 1.47 -1.40
C GLU A 211 -8.10 2.73 -0.54
N GLN A 212 -6.98 2.86 0.20
CA GLN A 212 -6.72 4.07 0.98
C GLN A 212 -6.52 5.31 0.08
N LEU A 213 -5.87 5.17 -1.07
CA LEU A 213 -5.75 6.26 -2.06
C LEU A 213 -7.12 6.68 -2.62
N LYS A 214 -8.05 5.74 -2.78
CA LYS A 214 -9.44 6.01 -3.15
C LYS A 214 -10.16 6.80 -2.07
N ASP A 215 -10.02 6.41 -0.81
CA ASP A 215 -10.64 7.06 0.34
C ASP A 215 -10.14 8.50 0.56
N ILE A 216 -8.89 8.78 0.15
CA ILE A 216 -8.33 10.15 0.09
C ILE A 216 -8.99 10.99 -1.03
N GLY A 217 -9.65 10.35 -1.99
CA GLY A 217 -10.32 11.01 -3.12
C GLY A 217 -9.41 11.22 -4.33
N PHE A 218 -8.47 10.31 -4.60
CA PHE A 218 -7.77 10.29 -5.88
C PHE A 218 -8.63 9.64 -6.96
N THR A 219 -8.64 10.26 -8.15
CA THR A 219 -9.32 9.73 -9.32
C THR A 219 -8.53 8.58 -9.95
N PHE A 220 -9.20 7.73 -10.72
CA PHE A 220 -8.55 6.61 -11.42
C PHE A 220 -7.57 7.08 -12.49
N GLN A 221 -7.85 8.21 -13.13
CA GLN A 221 -6.91 8.84 -14.05
C GLN A 221 -5.61 9.21 -13.30
N GLN A 222 -5.71 9.80 -12.10
CA GLN A 222 -4.53 10.12 -11.29
C GLN A 222 -3.77 8.86 -10.86
N LEU A 223 -4.46 7.76 -10.52
CA LEU A 223 -3.81 6.49 -10.22
C LEU A 223 -3.08 5.91 -11.43
N LYS A 224 -3.69 5.95 -12.62
CA LYS A 224 -3.04 5.55 -13.87
C LYS A 224 -1.80 6.40 -14.15
N ASP A 225 -1.91 7.72 -14.04
CA ASP A 225 -0.81 8.66 -14.26
C ASP A 225 0.34 8.46 -13.25
N ALA A 226 0.02 7.96 -12.04
CA ALA A 226 1.01 7.60 -11.02
C ALA A 226 1.69 6.24 -11.24
N GLY A 227 1.28 5.49 -12.28
CA GLY A 227 1.89 4.24 -12.73
C GLY A 227 1.17 2.97 -12.30
N TYR A 228 -0.02 3.04 -11.71
CA TYR A 228 -0.79 1.85 -11.35
C TYR A 228 -1.35 1.16 -12.60
N THR A 229 -1.19 -0.16 -12.67
CA THR A 229 -1.65 -0.98 -13.80
C THR A 229 -3.14 -1.33 -13.67
N ALA A 230 -3.78 -1.64 -14.81
CA ALA A 230 -5.15 -2.13 -14.83
C ALA A 230 -5.36 -3.40 -13.98
N LYS A 231 -4.31 -4.22 -13.79
CA LYS A 231 -4.36 -5.42 -12.97
C LYS A 231 -4.39 -5.09 -11.49
N GLU A 232 -3.49 -4.24 -11.02
CA GLU A 232 -3.46 -3.81 -9.61
C GLU A 232 -4.76 -3.12 -9.22
N LEU A 233 -5.31 -2.27 -10.11
CA LEU A 233 -6.60 -1.66 -9.89
C LEU A 233 -7.72 -2.72 -9.90
N LYS A 234 -7.76 -3.66 -10.84
CA LYS A 234 -8.79 -4.72 -10.78
C LYS A 234 -8.73 -5.53 -9.48
N ASP A 235 -7.53 -5.90 -9.03
CA ASP A 235 -7.32 -6.67 -7.80
C ASP A 235 -7.75 -5.87 -6.55
N ALA A 236 -7.72 -4.54 -6.61
CA ALA A 236 -8.30 -3.64 -5.61
C ALA A 236 -9.83 -3.45 -5.74
N GLY A 237 -10.51 -4.25 -6.58
CA GLY A 237 -11.97 -4.31 -6.66
C GLY A 237 -12.63 -3.36 -7.67
N TYR A 238 -11.85 -2.75 -8.57
CA TYR A 238 -12.38 -1.80 -9.54
C TYR A 238 -13.13 -2.46 -10.70
N THR A 239 -14.05 -1.73 -11.32
CA THR A 239 -14.85 -2.19 -12.45
C THR A 239 -14.22 -1.83 -13.79
N ALA A 240 -14.55 -2.58 -14.84
CA ALA A 240 -14.10 -2.28 -16.20
C ALA A 240 -14.55 -0.88 -16.68
N LYS A 241 -15.67 -0.37 -16.16
CA LYS A 241 -16.20 0.96 -16.51
C LYS A 241 -15.31 2.05 -15.93
N GLU A 242 -14.99 1.95 -14.64
CA GLU A 242 -14.12 2.91 -13.95
C GLU A 242 -12.74 2.99 -14.60
N LEU A 243 -12.17 1.86 -15.00
CA LEU A 243 -10.88 1.84 -15.68
C LEU A 243 -10.97 2.33 -17.14
N LYS A 244 -12.07 2.08 -17.85
CA LYS A 244 -12.30 2.70 -19.16
C LYS A 244 -12.36 4.22 -19.05
N ASP A 245 -13.09 4.74 -18.07
CA ASP A 245 -13.24 6.17 -17.83
C ASP A 245 -11.91 6.81 -17.39
N ALA A 246 -11.01 6.02 -16.79
CA ALA A 246 -9.60 6.38 -16.51
C ALA A 246 -8.67 6.26 -17.74
N GLY A 247 -9.22 5.98 -18.91
CA GLY A 247 -8.49 5.90 -20.17
C GLY A 247 -7.68 4.63 -20.38
N PHE A 248 -7.89 3.52 -19.64
CA PHE A 248 -7.27 2.24 -19.97
C PHE A 248 -7.80 1.71 -21.31
N SER A 249 -6.92 1.06 -22.07
CA SER A 249 -7.26 0.46 -23.37
C SER A 249 -7.91 -0.91 -23.21
N LEU A 250 -8.60 -1.36 -24.26
CA LEU A 250 -9.18 -2.71 -24.31
C LEU A 250 -8.13 -3.81 -24.06
N GLN A 251 -6.91 -3.62 -24.58
CA GLN A 251 -5.82 -4.59 -24.43
C GLN A 251 -5.35 -4.67 -22.97
N GLU A 252 -5.20 -3.54 -22.29
CA GLU A 252 -4.81 -3.49 -20.87
C GLU A 252 -5.87 -4.13 -19.97
N LEU A 253 -7.15 -3.89 -20.23
CA LEU A 253 -8.24 -4.49 -19.46
C LEU A 253 -8.42 -5.98 -19.73
N LYS A 254 -8.16 -6.44 -20.97
CA LYS A 254 -8.08 -7.88 -21.26
C LYS A 254 -6.91 -8.53 -20.51
N ALA A 255 -5.74 -7.89 -20.51
CA ALA A 255 -4.55 -8.39 -19.83
C ALA A 255 -4.70 -8.43 -18.30
N SER A 256 -5.50 -7.53 -17.71
CA SER A 256 -5.87 -7.60 -16.29
C SER A 256 -6.92 -8.68 -15.98
N GLY A 257 -7.50 -9.30 -17.00
CA GLY A 257 -8.41 -10.44 -16.87
C GLY A 257 -9.87 -10.06 -16.65
N TYR A 258 -10.32 -8.89 -17.13
CA TYR A 258 -11.76 -8.68 -17.32
C TYR A 258 -12.28 -9.57 -18.45
N THR A 259 -13.48 -10.11 -18.26
CA THR A 259 -14.10 -10.95 -19.29
C THR A 259 -14.54 -10.10 -20.47
N LEU A 260 -14.66 -10.73 -21.64
CA LEU A 260 -15.16 -10.06 -22.84
C LEU A 260 -16.54 -9.43 -22.59
N GLU A 261 -17.41 -10.12 -21.85
CA GLU A 261 -18.74 -9.65 -21.46
C GLU A 261 -18.69 -8.36 -20.62
N GLN A 262 -17.76 -8.26 -19.66
CA GLN A 262 -17.55 -7.06 -18.85
C GLN A 262 -17.03 -5.88 -19.67
N LEU A 263 -16.23 -6.15 -20.71
CA LEU A 263 -15.66 -5.11 -21.58
C LEU A 263 -16.69 -4.62 -22.60
N ILE A 264 -17.55 -5.52 -23.07
CA ILE A 264 -18.69 -5.22 -23.93
C ILE A 264 -19.71 -4.34 -23.20
N SER A 265 -20.05 -4.68 -21.96
CA SER A 265 -21.06 -3.94 -21.19
C SER A 265 -20.67 -2.48 -20.94
N VAL A 266 -19.37 -2.16 -21.01
CA VAL A 266 -18.83 -0.81 -20.86
C VAL A 266 -18.51 -0.14 -22.20
N GLY A 267 -18.92 -0.74 -23.32
CA GLY A 267 -18.93 -0.10 -24.64
C GLY A 267 -17.62 -0.19 -25.42
N TYR A 268 -16.79 -1.21 -25.20
CA TYR A 268 -15.75 -1.55 -26.16
C TYR A 268 -16.37 -2.37 -27.31
N THR A 269 -16.21 -1.91 -28.56
CA THR A 269 -16.64 -2.64 -29.77
C THR A 269 -15.54 -3.56 -30.27
N GLU A 270 -15.91 -4.79 -30.65
CA GLU A 270 -14.99 -5.80 -31.17
C GLU A 270 -14.65 -5.50 -32.64
N LYS A 271 -13.35 -5.40 -32.92
CA LYS A 271 -12.79 -5.21 -34.27
C LYS A 271 -12.09 -6.49 -34.68
N GLU A 272 -12.53 -7.09 -35.78
CA GLU A 272 -11.89 -8.27 -36.36
C GLU A 272 -11.18 -7.87 -37.66
N ILE A 273 -9.92 -8.26 -37.81
CA ILE A 273 -9.13 -8.06 -39.04
C ILE A 273 -9.08 -9.39 -39.78
N VAL A 274 -9.48 -9.40 -41.04
CA VAL A 274 -9.43 -10.58 -41.89
C VAL A 274 -8.38 -10.36 -42.99
N TYR A 275 -7.38 -11.23 -42.98
CA TYR A 275 -6.28 -11.24 -43.94
C TYR A 275 -6.63 -12.04 -45.19
N ARG A 276 -5.96 -11.75 -46.30
CA ARG A 276 -5.98 -12.56 -47.53
C ARG A 276 -5.24 -13.88 -47.31
N SER A 277 -5.21 -14.72 -48.35
CA SER A 277 -4.53 -16.03 -48.33
C SER A 277 -3.04 -15.96 -48.04
N ASP A 278 -2.41 -14.80 -48.23
CA ASP A 278 -1.00 -14.55 -47.89
C ASP A 278 -0.75 -14.34 -46.37
N GLY A 279 -1.82 -14.20 -45.57
CA GLY A 279 -1.74 -14.00 -44.12
C GLY A 279 -1.16 -12.65 -43.67
N ILE A 280 -0.81 -11.75 -44.59
CA ILE A 280 -0.16 -10.47 -44.32
C ILE A 280 -1.04 -9.31 -44.78
N THR A 281 -1.62 -9.43 -45.96
CA THR A 281 -2.38 -8.37 -46.60
C THR A 281 -3.79 -8.34 -46.04
N ILE A 282 -4.23 -7.18 -45.52
CA ILE A 282 -5.59 -7.02 -44.99
C ILE A 282 -6.58 -7.11 -46.15
N GLY A 283 -7.51 -8.06 -46.11
CA GLY A 283 -8.63 -8.12 -47.05
C GLY A 283 -9.75 -7.18 -46.62
N TYR A 284 -10.22 -7.33 -45.38
CA TYR A 284 -11.23 -6.45 -44.81
C TYR A 284 -11.18 -6.42 -43.28
N ILE A 285 -11.81 -5.40 -42.71
CA ILE A 285 -11.98 -5.21 -41.27
C ILE A 285 -13.47 -5.18 -40.95
N LYS A 286 -13.89 -5.98 -39.97
CA LYS A 286 -15.26 -5.98 -39.43
C LYS A 286 -15.32 -5.22 -38.11
N ILE A 287 -16.42 -4.51 -37.93
CA ILE A 287 -16.84 -3.94 -36.65
C ILE A 287 -18.17 -4.60 -36.30
N LEU A 288 -18.24 -5.21 -35.12
CA LEU A 288 -19.42 -5.93 -34.64
C LEU A 288 -20.20 -5.09 -33.63
N ASP A 289 -21.53 -5.22 -33.65
CA ASP A 289 -22.40 -4.72 -32.59
C ASP A 289 -22.02 -5.40 -31.28
N SER A 290 -21.77 -4.58 -30.26
CA SER A 290 -21.34 -5.05 -28.95
C SER A 290 -22.32 -6.04 -28.30
N LYS A 291 -23.64 -5.89 -28.55
CA LYS A 291 -24.70 -6.69 -27.91
C LYS A 291 -25.12 -7.89 -28.77
N THR A 292 -25.41 -7.66 -30.04
CA THR A 292 -25.99 -8.71 -30.92
C THR A 292 -24.93 -9.55 -31.61
N LYS A 293 -23.65 -9.12 -31.55
CA LYS A 293 -22.52 -9.70 -32.30
C LYS A 293 -22.70 -9.70 -33.82
N LYS A 294 -23.71 -9.01 -34.32
CA LYS A 294 -23.92 -8.84 -35.75
C LYS A 294 -22.98 -7.79 -36.30
N GLU A 295 -22.57 -7.96 -37.54
CA GLU A 295 -21.73 -6.99 -38.22
C GLU A 295 -22.46 -5.66 -38.41
N ILE A 296 -21.84 -4.54 -38.03
CA ILE A 296 -22.39 -3.19 -38.20
C ILE A 296 -21.61 -2.38 -39.24
N LYS A 297 -20.33 -2.72 -39.47
CA LYS A 297 -19.51 -2.08 -40.50
C LYS A 297 -18.42 -3.00 -41.02
N ARG A 298 -18.22 -2.99 -42.34
CA ARG A 298 -17.07 -3.61 -43.02
C ARG A 298 -16.26 -2.55 -43.75
N THR A 299 -14.94 -2.56 -43.61
CA THR A 299 -14.03 -1.82 -44.49
C THR A 299 -13.28 -2.81 -45.35
N ASN A 300 -13.50 -2.79 -46.67
CA ASN A 300 -12.84 -3.67 -47.63
C ASN A 300 -11.70 -2.91 -48.30
N TYR A 301 -10.56 -3.58 -48.47
CA TYR A 301 -9.34 -3.00 -49.03
C TYR A 301 -9.04 -3.58 -50.42
N TYR A 302 -8.37 -2.80 -51.25
CA TYR A 302 -7.76 -3.29 -52.48
C TYR A 302 -6.66 -4.33 -52.20
N GLU A 303 -6.12 -4.94 -53.25
CA GLU A 303 -5.08 -5.99 -53.16
C GLU A 303 -3.79 -5.54 -52.47
N ASP A 304 -3.57 -4.24 -52.31
CA ASP A 304 -2.46 -3.69 -51.51
C ASP A 304 -2.67 -3.77 -49.98
N GLY A 305 -3.89 -4.09 -49.54
CA GLY A 305 -4.29 -4.16 -48.13
C GLY A 305 -4.24 -2.84 -47.36
N LYS A 306 -4.09 -1.71 -48.05
CA LYS A 306 -3.93 -0.37 -47.46
C LYS A 306 -4.97 0.59 -47.99
N THR A 307 -5.26 0.54 -49.28
CA THR A 307 -6.19 1.43 -49.95
C THR A 307 -7.62 0.92 -49.77
N ILE A 308 -8.50 1.77 -49.22
CA ILE A 308 -9.90 1.41 -49.02
C ILE A 308 -10.58 1.30 -50.38
N TYR A 309 -11.24 0.17 -50.64
CA TYR A 309 -12.04 -0.02 -51.84
C TYR A 309 -13.49 0.41 -51.61
N TYR A 310 -14.15 -0.17 -50.61
CA TYR A 310 -15.47 0.27 -50.19
C TYR A 310 -15.79 -0.11 -48.75
N ILE A 311 -16.67 0.67 -48.15
CA ILE A 311 -17.20 0.44 -46.81
C ILE A 311 -18.65 -0.04 -46.94
N THR A 312 -19.01 -1.05 -46.15
CA THR A 312 -20.38 -1.52 -45.98
C THR A 312 -20.87 -1.14 -44.59
N GLU A 313 -22.08 -0.58 -44.48
CA GLU A 313 -22.76 -0.32 -43.20
C GLU A 313 -24.01 -1.19 -43.11
N TYR A 314 -24.29 -1.69 -41.91
CA TYR A 314 -25.44 -2.53 -41.59
C TYR A 314 -26.25 -1.91 -40.46
N ASN A 315 -27.54 -2.21 -40.39
CA ASN A 315 -28.38 -1.84 -39.25
C ASN A 315 -28.13 -2.77 -38.04
N HIS A 316 -28.76 -2.49 -36.90
CA HIS A 316 -28.64 -3.31 -35.68
C HIS A 316 -29.12 -4.77 -35.84
N GLU A 317 -29.93 -5.05 -36.87
CA GLU A 317 -30.37 -6.41 -37.23
C GLU A 317 -29.39 -7.14 -38.15
N GLY A 318 -28.31 -6.48 -38.58
CA GLY A 318 -27.29 -7.03 -39.49
C GLY A 318 -27.66 -6.95 -40.98
N LYS A 319 -28.70 -6.18 -41.34
CA LYS A 319 -29.11 -5.99 -42.74
C LYS A 319 -28.36 -4.82 -43.38
N LEU A 320 -27.98 -4.99 -44.64
CA LEU A 320 -27.28 -4.00 -45.44
C LEU A 320 -28.10 -2.71 -45.60
N ILE A 321 -27.50 -1.57 -45.24
CA ILE A 321 -28.14 -0.25 -45.42
C ILE A 321 -27.39 0.63 -46.40
N LYS A 322 -26.06 0.51 -46.48
CA LYS A 322 -25.24 1.42 -47.28
C LYS A 322 -23.93 0.79 -47.74
N LYS A 323 -23.50 1.16 -48.95
CA LYS A 323 -22.13 0.93 -49.43
C LYS A 323 -21.53 2.23 -49.94
N THR A 324 -20.35 2.59 -49.43
CA THR A 324 -19.58 3.76 -49.88
C THR A 324 -18.34 3.29 -50.62
N PHE A 325 -18.26 3.59 -51.91
CA PHE A 325 -17.15 3.21 -52.79
C PHE A 325 -16.19 4.37 -52.92
N TYR A 326 -14.90 4.07 -52.82
CA TYR A 326 -13.82 5.04 -52.92
C TYR A 326 -13.10 4.93 -54.27
N ARG A 327 -12.44 6.00 -54.68
CA ARG A 327 -11.54 6.03 -55.82
C ARG A 327 -10.22 5.31 -55.48
N PRO A 328 -9.32 5.08 -56.45
CA PRO A 328 -8.05 4.41 -56.21
C PRO A 328 -7.10 5.11 -55.21
N ASP A 329 -7.40 6.34 -54.78
CA ASP A 329 -6.70 7.01 -53.69
C ASP A 329 -7.14 6.54 -52.29
N GLY A 330 -8.24 5.78 -52.19
CA GLY A 330 -8.81 5.26 -50.94
C GLY A 330 -9.44 6.30 -50.04
N ILE A 331 -9.56 7.55 -50.48
CA ILE A 331 -10.01 8.70 -49.69
C ILE A 331 -11.22 9.36 -50.36
N THR A 332 -11.14 9.58 -51.66
CA THR A 332 -12.15 10.31 -52.43
C THR A 332 -13.33 9.39 -52.72
N ILE A 333 -14.54 9.82 -52.37
CA ILE A 333 -15.75 9.02 -52.61
C ILE A 333 -16.06 9.02 -54.10
N ALA A 334 -16.24 7.83 -54.68
CA ALA A 334 -16.69 7.66 -56.06
C ALA A 334 -18.21 7.56 -56.14
N SER A 335 -18.81 6.76 -55.25
CA SER A 335 -20.27 6.60 -55.19
C SER A 335 -20.76 6.06 -53.85
N ILE A 336 -22.02 6.34 -53.54
CA ILE A 336 -22.74 5.76 -52.41
C ILE A 336 -23.96 5.01 -52.94
N ARG A 337 -24.20 3.81 -52.39
CA ARG A 337 -25.39 3.00 -52.65
C ARG A 337 -26.18 2.86 -51.36
N GLU A 338 -27.47 3.10 -51.42
CA GLU A 338 -28.40 3.01 -50.28
C GLU A 338 -29.42 1.89 -50.53
N PHE A 339 -29.74 1.14 -49.49
CA PHE A 339 -30.57 -0.06 -49.54
C PHE A 339 -31.76 0.07 -48.58
N ASN A 340 -32.88 -0.57 -48.93
CA ASN A 340 -34.06 -0.62 -48.05
C ASN A 340 -33.96 -1.74 -46.99
N SER A 341 -35.01 -1.91 -46.18
CA SER A 341 -35.09 -2.96 -45.14
C SER A 341 -35.12 -4.40 -45.66
N GLU A 342 -35.31 -4.59 -46.97
CA GLU A 342 -35.23 -5.87 -47.69
C GLU A 342 -33.88 -6.03 -48.42
N GLU A 343 -32.90 -5.15 -48.16
CA GLU A 343 -31.57 -5.14 -48.78
C GLU A 343 -31.56 -4.89 -50.30
N LYS A 344 -32.66 -4.36 -50.84
CA LYS A 344 -32.76 -3.96 -52.25
C LYS A 344 -32.24 -2.55 -52.46
N LEU A 345 -31.51 -2.35 -53.55
CA LEU A 345 -30.96 -1.04 -53.94
C LEU A 345 -32.10 -0.05 -54.22
N ILE A 346 -32.07 1.10 -53.55
CA ILE A 346 -33.06 2.17 -53.76
C ILE A 346 -32.45 3.42 -54.37
N LYS A 347 -31.16 3.67 -54.14
CA LYS A 347 -30.48 4.88 -54.61
C LYS A 347 -29.00 4.66 -54.83
N LYS A 348 -28.47 5.23 -55.92
CA LYS A 348 -27.02 5.44 -56.11
C LYS A 348 -26.76 6.94 -56.25
N THR A 349 -25.72 7.41 -55.59
CA THR A 349 -25.21 8.78 -55.71
C THR A 349 -23.79 8.68 -56.23
N PHE A 350 -23.50 9.30 -57.36
CA PHE A 350 -22.16 9.38 -57.96
C PHE A 350 -21.59 10.77 -57.70
N TYR A 351 -20.31 10.83 -57.36
CA TYR A 351 -19.61 12.07 -57.07
C TYR A 351 -18.60 12.39 -58.17
N ASN A 352 -18.33 13.68 -58.36
CA ASN A 352 -17.29 14.16 -59.26
C ASN A 352 -15.89 13.80 -58.72
N LEU A 353 -14.83 14.25 -59.40
CA LEU A 353 -13.45 13.93 -59.04
C LEU A 353 -13.04 14.51 -57.67
N ASP A 354 -13.74 15.52 -57.17
CA ASP A 354 -13.53 16.08 -55.82
C ASP A 354 -14.09 15.20 -54.69
N GLY A 355 -14.92 14.19 -55.01
CA GLY A 355 -15.60 13.33 -54.04
C GLY A 355 -16.65 14.02 -53.17
N ILE A 356 -17.00 15.27 -53.47
CA ILE A 356 -17.89 16.12 -52.69
C ILE A 356 -19.10 16.54 -53.53
N THR A 357 -18.87 17.05 -54.75
CA THR A 357 -19.95 17.48 -55.63
C THR A 357 -20.62 16.27 -56.28
N ILE A 358 -21.95 16.26 -56.30
CA ILE A 358 -22.73 15.15 -56.85
C ILE A 358 -22.75 15.26 -58.37
N ALA A 359 -22.27 14.24 -59.06
CA ALA A 359 -22.35 14.14 -60.52
C ALA A 359 -23.75 13.72 -60.95
N SER A 360 -24.29 12.68 -60.30
CA SER A 360 -25.63 12.18 -60.61
C SER A 360 -26.23 11.35 -59.48
N ILE A 361 -27.57 11.27 -59.47
CA ILE A 361 -28.33 10.41 -58.57
C ILE A 361 -29.24 9.51 -59.40
N GLU A 362 -29.18 8.22 -59.13
CA GLU A 362 -30.07 7.20 -59.69
C GLU A 362 -31.02 6.69 -58.60
N LYS A 363 -32.31 6.58 -58.92
CA LYS A 363 -33.35 6.00 -58.05
C LYS A 363 -33.91 4.73 -58.68
N PHE A 364 -34.20 3.76 -57.83
CA PHE A 364 -34.63 2.41 -58.22
C PHE A 364 -35.98 2.09 -57.59
N ASN A 365 -36.78 1.26 -58.27
CA ASN A 365 -38.03 0.73 -57.72
C ASN A 365 -37.77 -0.51 -56.84
N SER A 366 -38.85 -1.12 -56.32
CA SER A 366 -38.82 -2.34 -55.50
C SER A 366 -38.32 -3.60 -56.22
N GLU A 367 -38.16 -3.56 -57.54
CA GLU A 367 -37.57 -4.61 -58.38
C GLU A 367 -36.11 -4.27 -58.79
N GLU A 368 -35.50 -3.26 -58.17
CA GLU A 368 -34.15 -2.75 -58.49
C GLU A 368 -33.97 -2.25 -59.93
N LYS A 369 -35.08 -1.90 -60.60
CA LYS A 369 -35.05 -1.27 -61.92
C LYS A 369 -34.90 0.24 -61.77
N LEU A 370 -34.01 0.83 -62.57
CA LEU A 370 -33.80 2.27 -62.63
C LEU A 370 -35.09 2.96 -63.07
N ILE A 371 -35.56 3.92 -62.30
CA ILE A 371 -36.78 4.69 -62.60
C ILE A 371 -36.49 6.15 -62.91
N LYS A 372 -35.41 6.69 -62.35
CA LYS A 372 -35.04 8.10 -62.52
C LYS A 372 -33.54 8.27 -62.35
N ARG A 373 -32.93 9.02 -63.26
CA ARG A 373 -31.58 9.53 -63.14
C ARG A 373 -31.61 11.06 -63.17
N THR A 374 -30.88 11.70 -62.27
CA THR A 374 -30.73 13.15 -62.20
C THR A 374 -29.26 13.46 -62.31
N ASN A 375 -28.85 14.14 -63.36
CA ASN A 375 -27.47 14.57 -63.59
C ASN A 375 -27.36 16.05 -63.23
N TYR A 376 -26.26 16.44 -62.60
CA TYR A 376 -26.01 17.80 -62.13
C TYR A 376 -24.88 18.42 -62.94
N TYR A 377 -24.83 19.75 -62.93
CA TYR A 377 -23.66 20.51 -63.37
C TYR A 377 -22.48 20.31 -62.40
N GLU A 378 -21.30 20.84 -62.76
CA GLU A 378 -20.07 20.71 -61.97
C GLU A 378 -20.20 21.30 -60.54
N ASP A 379 -21.15 22.20 -60.31
CA ASP A 379 -21.45 22.73 -58.98
C ASP A 379 -22.08 21.69 -58.02
N GLY A 380 -22.53 20.54 -58.54
CA GLY A 380 -23.14 19.44 -57.82
C GLY A 380 -24.51 19.74 -57.21
N LYS A 381 -25.13 20.88 -57.57
CA LYS A 381 -26.40 21.35 -57.01
C LYS A 381 -27.42 21.65 -58.09
N THR A 382 -26.99 22.27 -59.18
CA THR A 382 -27.86 22.65 -60.29
C THR A 382 -28.09 21.43 -61.17
N ILE A 383 -29.35 21.08 -61.39
CA ILE A 383 -29.71 19.95 -62.25
C ILE A 383 -29.39 20.31 -63.70
N TYR A 384 -28.67 19.44 -64.40
CA TYR A 384 -28.42 19.56 -65.82
C TYR A 384 -29.55 18.92 -66.63
N TYR A 385 -29.84 17.64 -66.36
CA TYR A 385 -31.01 16.97 -66.94
C TYR A 385 -31.46 15.78 -66.09
N ILE A 386 -32.72 15.42 -66.26
CA ILE A 386 -33.37 14.27 -65.64
C ILE A 386 -33.81 13.31 -66.74
N THR A 387 -33.52 12.03 -66.56
CA THR A 387 -34.04 10.94 -67.38
C THR A 387 -34.98 10.09 -66.52
N GLU A 388 -36.22 9.92 -66.96
CA GLU A 388 -37.21 9.00 -66.37
C GLU A 388 -37.34 7.76 -67.25
N TYR A 389 -37.48 6.60 -66.62
CA TYR A 389 -37.50 5.31 -67.31
C TYR A 389 -38.85 4.60 -67.11
N ASN A 390 -39.27 3.86 -68.13
CA ASN A 390 -40.42 2.96 -68.04
C ASN A 390 -40.03 1.63 -67.36
N LEU A 391 -41.02 0.81 -67.00
CA LEU A 391 -40.79 -0.48 -66.31
C LEU A 391 -40.02 -1.52 -67.14
N LYS A 392 -39.87 -1.30 -68.45
CA LYS A 392 -39.06 -2.13 -69.37
C LYS A 392 -37.62 -1.62 -69.50
N GLY A 393 -37.25 -0.54 -68.82
CA GLY A 393 -35.92 0.08 -68.85
C GLY A 393 -35.68 1.04 -70.02
N GLY A 394 -36.69 1.30 -70.86
CA GLY A 394 -36.62 2.32 -71.90
C GLY A 394 -36.78 3.72 -71.32
N ILE A 395 -36.17 4.71 -71.97
CA ILE A 395 -36.37 6.12 -71.63
C ILE A 395 -37.84 6.46 -71.88
N LYS A 396 -38.49 7.07 -70.89
CA LYS A 396 -39.88 7.56 -70.97
C LYS A 396 -39.89 9.06 -71.24
N LYS A 397 -39.02 9.80 -70.54
CA LYS A 397 -38.96 11.26 -70.59
C LYS A 397 -37.57 11.75 -70.25
N GLU A 398 -37.11 12.77 -70.96
CA GLU A 398 -35.95 13.56 -70.59
C GLU A 398 -36.35 15.03 -70.41
N THR A 399 -35.85 15.66 -69.36
CA THR A 399 -36.06 17.08 -69.06
C THR A 399 -34.70 17.73 -68.85
N TYR A 400 -34.36 18.69 -69.71
CA TYR A 400 -33.14 19.49 -69.64
C TYR A 400 -33.43 20.82 -68.95
N PHE A 401 -32.48 21.30 -68.16
CA PHE A 401 -32.62 22.53 -67.39
C PHE A 401 -31.53 23.54 -67.79
N ASN A 402 -31.85 24.82 -67.69
CA ASN A 402 -30.88 25.90 -67.75
C ASN A 402 -30.14 26.01 -66.40
N PRO A 403 -28.96 26.67 -66.36
CA PRO A 403 -28.23 26.90 -65.11
C PRO A 403 -29.00 27.68 -64.02
N ASP A 404 -30.05 28.43 -64.39
CA ASP A 404 -30.93 29.12 -63.45
C ASP A 404 -32.05 28.22 -62.87
N GLY A 405 -32.10 26.94 -63.27
CA GLY A 405 -33.08 25.95 -62.84
C GLY A 405 -34.37 25.93 -63.66
N THR A 406 -34.53 26.80 -64.66
CA THR A 406 -35.69 26.77 -65.56
C THR A 406 -35.62 25.60 -66.53
N VAL A 407 -36.77 25.04 -66.93
CA VAL A 407 -36.81 23.95 -67.93
C VAL A 407 -36.42 24.51 -69.29
N LYS A 408 -35.39 23.92 -69.89
CA LYS A 408 -34.89 24.25 -71.22
C LYS A 408 -35.65 23.48 -72.31
N GLU A 409 -35.82 22.18 -72.12
CA GLU A 409 -36.41 21.27 -73.10
C GLU A 409 -36.97 20.02 -72.43
N GLU A 410 -38.08 19.49 -72.96
CA GLU A 410 -38.62 18.19 -72.56
C GLU A 410 -38.85 17.31 -73.78
N ILE A 411 -38.35 16.08 -73.72
CA ILE A 411 -38.51 15.06 -74.77
C ILE A 411 -39.24 13.87 -74.16
N THR A 412 -40.33 13.43 -74.78
CA THR A 412 -41.09 12.23 -74.37
C THR A 412 -40.99 11.18 -75.48
N TYR A 413 -40.71 9.93 -75.09
CA TYR A 413 -40.40 8.82 -76.00
C TYR A 413 -41.47 7.73 -76.02
#